data_AF-A0A8K0CRB2-F1
#
_entry.id   AF-A0A8K0CRB2-F1
#
_cell.length_a   1.000
_cell.length_b   1.000
_cell.length_c   1.000
_cell.angle_alpha   90.00
_cell.angle_beta   90.00
_cell.angle_gamma   90.00
#
_symmetry.space_group_name_H-M   'P 1'
#
loop_
_entity.id
_entity.type
_entity.pdbx_description
1 polymer ?
#
loop_
_entity_poly.entity_id
_entity_poly.type
_entity_poly.pdbx_seq_one_letter_code
_entity_poly.pdbx_strand_id
1 'polypeptide(L)'
;MVIVTYRNEDFARLFQTIKLFWNPSKCNPQTKMELIAIRRFTSQLQRLLVSATLISVLVIILFPLLQNTIPTGIWTMEGHAMLYRFVLIEQITVIPFCSFSICLLDYMYLGFCAEIVIQFRILSQTLQELKEEGNTVHEVDIHRLNKIKSCVTHHRIILQFVKKFRQAFSLVLLIEFVMDGPLICAELLAAFER
;
A
#
# COMPACT_ATOMS: atom_id res chain seq x y z
N MET A 1 13.77 -3.82 -1.74
CA MET A 1 14.30 -3.79 -0.35
C MET A 1 15.32 -2.66 -0.12
N VAL A 2 16.32 -2.48 -0.99
CA VAL A 2 17.34 -1.39 -0.85
C VAL A 2 16.72 0.01 -0.74
N ILE A 3 15.63 0.27 -1.46
CA ILE A 3 14.92 1.55 -1.38
C ILE A 3 14.25 1.74 -0.02
N VAL A 4 13.74 0.67 0.60
CA VAL A 4 13.08 0.74 1.91
C VAL A 4 14.11 0.98 3.01
N THR A 5 15.26 0.31 2.96
CA THR A 5 16.36 0.55 3.92
C THR A 5 16.96 1.94 3.76
N TYR A 6 17.10 2.43 2.52
CA TYR A 6 17.56 3.81 2.25
C TYR A 6 16.57 4.88 2.75
N ARG A 7 15.28 4.54 2.81
CA ARG A 7 14.20 5.48 3.18
C ARG A 7 13.58 5.22 4.53
N ASN A 8 14.27 4.49 5.39
CA ASN A 8 13.76 4.09 6.71
C ASN A 8 13.31 5.31 7.55
N GLU A 9 14.04 6.43 7.46
CA GLU A 9 13.68 7.68 8.13
C GLU A 9 12.36 8.30 7.62
N ASP A 10 12.07 8.17 6.33
CA ASP A 10 10.80 8.65 5.75
C ASP A 10 9.63 7.84 6.30
N PHE A 11 9.78 6.51 6.36
CA PHE A 11 8.79 5.62 6.96
C PHE A 11 8.59 5.89 8.45
N ALA A 12 9.66 6.06 9.21
CA ALA A 12 9.59 6.41 10.62
C ALA A 12 8.81 7.72 10.84
N ARG A 13 9.07 8.75 10.01
CA ARG A 13 8.34 10.02 10.04
C ARG A 13 6.86 9.88 9.68
N LEU A 14 6.51 8.95 8.79
CA LEU A 14 5.11 8.63 8.48
C LEU A 14 4.40 8.02 9.68
N PHE A 15 4.99 6.99 10.30
CA PHE A 15 4.41 6.33 11.48
C PHE A 15 4.23 7.30 12.65
N GLN A 16 5.17 8.22 12.86
CA GLN A 16 5.00 9.27 13.88
C GLN A 16 3.82 10.20 13.58
N THR A 17 3.63 10.58 12.31
CA THR A 17 2.55 11.49 11.93
C THR A 17 1.18 10.79 12.03
N ILE A 18 1.11 9.49 11.75
CA ILE A 18 -0.11 8.69 11.91
C ILE A 18 -0.63 8.66 13.35
N LYS A 19 0.26 8.74 14.34
CA LYS A 19 -0.14 8.80 15.77
C LYS A 19 -0.92 10.07 16.13
N LEU A 20 -0.82 11.12 15.30
CA LEU A 20 -1.53 12.39 15.49
C LEU A 20 -2.92 12.40 14.84
N PHE A 21 -3.30 11.31 14.17
CA PHE A 21 -4.61 11.19 13.55
C PHE A 21 -5.73 11.06 14.57
N TRP A 22 -6.92 11.49 14.16
CA TRP A 22 -8.08 11.43 15.02
C TRP A 22 -8.56 9.99 15.17
N ASN A 23 -9.03 9.67 16.37
CA ASN A 23 -9.51 8.34 16.67
C ASN A 23 -10.89 8.11 16.02
N PRO A 24 -11.03 7.11 15.13
CA PRO A 24 -12.30 6.78 14.49
C PRO A 24 -13.42 6.40 15.47
N SER A 25 -13.08 6.04 16.72
CA SER A 25 -14.05 5.62 17.72
C SER A 25 -15.00 6.73 18.19
N LYS A 26 -14.63 8.00 18.00
CA LYS A 26 -15.39 9.18 18.44
C LYS A 26 -16.41 9.68 17.41
N CYS A 27 -16.53 9.02 16.26
CA CYS A 27 -17.45 9.42 15.20
C CYS A 27 -18.88 8.94 15.46
N ASN A 28 -19.84 9.61 14.81
CA ASN A 28 -21.25 9.21 14.81
C ASN A 28 -21.41 7.78 14.29
N PRO A 29 -22.47 7.06 14.72
CA PRO A 29 -22.68 5.66 14.36
C PRO A 29 -22.70 5.42 12.84
N GLN A 30 -23.31 6.33 12.07
CA GLN A 30 -23.39 6.23 10.62
C GLN A 30 -22.01 6.29 9.96
N THR A 31 -21.21 7.31 10.29
CA THR A 31 -19.86 7.43 9.74
C THR A 31 -18.96 6.29 10.22
N LYS A 32 -19.11 5.85 11.47
CA LYS A 32 -18.41 4.67 11.98
C LYS A 32 -18.67 3.43 11.12
N MET A 33 -19.90 3.21 10.64
CA MET A 33 -20.19 2.12 9.70
C MET A 33 -19.48 2.29 8.35
N GLU A 34 -19.45 3.51 7.79
CA GLU A 34 -18.71 3.80 6.54
C GLU A 34 -17.21 3.55 6.71
N LEU A 35 -16.61 3.99 7.82
CA LEU A 35 -15.18 3.78 8.09
C LEU A 35 -14.86 2.29 8.25
N ILE A 36 -15.73 1.52 8.91
CA ILE A 36 -15.60 0.07 9.01
C ILE A 36 -15.70 -0.58 7.63
N ALA A 37 -16.61 -0.10 6.77
CA ALA A 37 -16.76 -0.61 5.41
C ALA A 37 -15.49 -0.38 4.57
N ILE A 38 -14.91 0.83 4.61
CA ILE A 38 -13.64 1.15 3.93
C ILE A 38 -12.52 0.24 4.44
N ARG A 39 -12.39 0.07 5.75
CA ARG A 39 -11.34 -0.78 6.33
C ARG A 39 -11.53 -2.25 5.99
N ARG A 40 -12.78 -2.75 5.99
CA ARG A 40 -13.11 -4.11 5.57
C ARG A 40 -12.80 -4.35 4.10
N PHE A 41 -13.21 -3.43 3.23
CA PHE A 41 -12.93 -3.48 1.79
C PHE A 41 -11.42 -3.52 1.54
N THR A 42 -10.67 -2.61 2.18
CA THR A 42 -9.21 -2.56 2.09
C THR A 42 -8.57 -3.87 2.56
N SER A 43 -9.00 -4.39 3.71
CA SER A 43 -8.48 -5.65 4.25
C SER A 43 -8.85 -6.88 3.40
N GLN A 44 -10.03 -6.88 2.77
CA GLN A 44 -10.42 -7.93 1.82
C GLN A 44 -9.56 -7.89 0.56
N LEU A 45 -9.37 -6.71 -0.02
CA LEU A 45 -8.50 -6.52 -1.19
C LEU A 45 -7.06 -6.96 -0.88
N GLN A 46 -6.53 -6.58 0.29
CA GLN A 46 -5.22 -7.01 0.74
C GLN A 46 -5.11 -8.53 0.91
N ARG A 47 -6.11 -9.18 1.51
CA ARG A 47 -6.12 -10.65 1.64
C ARG A 47 -6.17 -11.34 0.27
N LEU A 48 -6.95 -10.79 -0.65
CA LEU A 48 -7.03 -11.31 -2.01
C LEU A 48 -5.67 -11.21 -2.71
N LEU A 49 -5.01 -10.04 -2.67
CA LEU A 49 -3.69 -9.81 -3.24
C LEU A 49 -2.65 -10.78 -2.67
N VAL A 50 -2.57 -10.93 -1.35
CA VAL A 50 -1.62 -11.86 -0.72
C VAL A 50 -1.88 -13.31 -1.15
N SER A 51 -3.15 -13.71 -1.23
CA SER A 51 -3.52 -15.05 -1.67
C SER A 51 -3.15 -15.31 -3.13
N ALA A 52 -3.41 -14.35 -4.02
CA ALA A 52 -3.03 -14.42 -5.42
C ALA A 52 -1.51 -14.48 -5.60
N THR A 53 -0.76 -13.65 -4.86
CA THR A 53 0.71 -13.67 -4.87
C THR A 53 1.24 -15.02 -4.42
N LEU A 54 0.70 -15.58 -3.33
CA LEU A 54 1.10 -16.91 -2.84
C LEU A 54 0.89 -17.99 -3.91
N ILE A 55 -0.29 -18.00 -4.55
CA ILE A 55 -0.59 -18.94 -5.63
C ILE A 55 0.37 -18.76 -6.81
N SER A 56 0.62 -17.51 -7.24
CA SER A 56 1.53 -17.22 -8.35
C SER A 56 2.95 -17.72 -8.08
N VAL A 57 3.48 -17.49 -6.87
CA VAL A 57 4.81 -17.97 -6.46
C VAL A 57 4.86 -19.49 -6.45
N LEU A 58 3.82 -20.16 -5.94
CA LEU A 58 3.73 -21.62 -5.96
C LEU A 58 3.73 -22.16 -7.39
N VAL A 59 2.98 -21.54 -8.31
CA VAL A 59 2.95 -21.95 -9.71
C VAL A 59 4.32 -21.77 -10.38
N ILE A 60 4.97 -20.61 -10.18
CA ILE A 60 6.29 -20.30 -10.75
C ILE A 60 7.37 -21.27 -10.26
N ILE A 61 7.27 -21.76 -9.02
CA ILE A 61 8.25 -22.70 -8.46
C ILE A 61 7.92 -24.15 -8.85
N LEU A 62 6.67 -24.57 -8.70
CA LEU A 62 6.28 -25.98 -8.86
C LEU A 62 6.25 -26.41 -10.33
N PHE A 63 5.78 -25.56 -11.24
CA PHE A 63 5.62 -25.95 -12.65
C PHE A 63 6.96 -26.32 -13.32
N PRO A 64 8.04 -25.52 -13.18
CA PRO A 64 9.35 -25.85 -13.74
C PRO A 64 10.00 -27.06 -13.04
N LEU A 65 9.79 -27.22 -11.73
CA LEU A 65 10.27 -28.38 -10.98
C LEU A 65 9.66 -29.69 -11.49
N LEU A 66 8.38 -29.69 -11.86
CA LEU A 66 7.72 -30.86 -12.46
C LEU A 66 8.29 -31.21 -13.84
N GLN A 67 8.78 -30.20 -14.57
CA GLN A 67 9.42 -30.36 -15.89
C GLN A 67 10.93 -30.60 -15.81
N ASN A 68 11.51 -30.67 -14.61
CA ASN A 68 12.97 -30.70 -14.39
C ASN A 68 13.71 -29.53 -15.06
N THR A 69 13.08 -28.35 -15.09
CA THR A 69 13.65 -27.12 -15.64
C THR A 69 13.83 -26.05 -14.56
N ILE A 70 14.66 -25.04 -14.86
CA ILE A 70 14.93 -23.91 -13.96
C ILE A 70 13.80 -22.88 -14.09
N PRO A 71 13.28 -22.32 -12.98
CA PRO A 71 12.14 -21.42 -13.02
C PRO A 71 12.21 -20.19 -13.94
N THR A 72 13.36 -19.52 -14.01
CA THR A 72 13.48 -18.27 -14.78
C THR A 72 14.17 -18.43 -16.13
N GLY A 73 14.43 -19.67 -16.58
CA GLY A 73 15.07 -19.94 -17.86
C GLY A 73 16.47 -19.32 -18.02
N ILE A 74 17.13 -18.96 -16.91
CA ILE A 74 18.48 -18.39 -16.92
C ILE A 74 19.45 -19.40 -17.54
N TRP A 75 20.31 -18.90 -18.43
CA TRP A 75 21.33 -19.73 -19.06
C TRP A 75 22.30 -20.28 -18.02
N THR A 76 22.37 -21.60 -17.90
CA THR A 76 23.36 -22.29 -17.07
C THR A 76 24.39 -22.97 -17.95
N MET A 77 25.66 -22.89 -17.57
CA MET A 77 26.73 -23.62 -18.27
C MET A 77 26.46 -25.12 -18.25
N GLU A 78 26.30 -25.70 -19.43
CA GLU A 78 26.06 -27.13 -19.62
C GLU A 78 27.23 -27.95 -19.06
N GLY A 79 26.93 -29.04 -18.34
CA GLY A 79 27.93 -29.97 -17.80
C GLY A 79 28.30 -29.79 -16.32
N HIS A 80 27.86 -28.72 -15.65
CA HIS A 80 28.15 -28.49 -14.23
C HIS A 80 26.93 -28.75 -13.31
N ALA A 81 26.71 -30.00 -12.92
CA ALA A 81 25.59 -30.41 -12.05
C ALA A 81 25.52 -29.67 -10.70
N MET A 82 26.67 -29.27 -10.14
CA MET A 82 26.73 -28.49 -8.89
C MET A 82 26.24 -27.05 -9.08
N LEU A 83 26.61 -26.40 -10.20
CA LEU A 83 26.17 -25.04 -10.51
C LEU A 83 24.66 -24.99 -10.76
N TYR A 84 24.13 -25.99 -11.48
CA TYR A 84 22.70 -26.14 -11.68
C TYR A 84 21.91 -26.18 -10.36
N ARG A 85 22.36 -27.02 -9.41
CA ARG A 85 21.71 -27.14 -8.09
C ARG A 85 21.80 -25.85 -7.28
N PHE A 86 22.94 -25.16 -7.35
CA PHE A 86 23.12 -23.88 -6.68
C PHE A 86 22.14 -22.82 -7.20
N VAL A 87 22.04 -22.65 -8.52
CA VAL A 87 21.10 -21.72 -9.17
C VAL A 87 19.65 -22.07 -8.83
N LEU A 88 19.30 -23.37 -8.81
CA LEU A 88 17.96 -23.81 -8.44
C LEU A 88 17.60 -23.41 -7.00
N ILE A 89 18.49 -23.66 -6.03
CA ILE A 89 18.29 -23.28 -4.63
C ILE A 89 18.18 -21.76 -4.48
N GLU A 90 19.03 -21.03 -5.19
CA GLU A 90 19.00 -19.58 -5.21
C GLU A 90 17.63 -19.07 -5.67
N GLN A 91 17.15 -19.53 -6.83
CA GLN A 91 15.88 -19.07 -7.39
C GLN A 91 14.67 -19.42 -6.52
N ILE A 92 14.62 -20.64 -5.97
CA ILE A 92 13.56 -21.06 -5.04
C ILE A 92 13.51 -20.15 -3.80
N THR A 93 14.64 -19.57 -3.40
CA THR A 93 14.71 -18.68 -2.24
C THR A 93 14.43 -17.22 -2.60
N VAL A 94 15.04 -16.74 -3.68
CA VAL A 94 15.00 -15.33 -4.10
C VAL A 94 13.63 -14.95 -4.65
N ILE A 95 13.01 -15.81 -5.46
CA ILE A 95 11.71 -15.51 -6.10
C ILE A 95 10.64 -15.21 -5.04
N PRO A 96 10.34 -16.09 -4.06
CA PRO A 96 9.38 -15.78 -3.00
C PRO A 96 9.75 -14.52 -2.23
N PHE A 97 11.03 -14.38 -1.86
CA PHE A 97 11.49 -13.25 -1.07
C PHE A 97 11.23 -11.91 -1.76
N CYS A 98 11.51 -11.81 -3.07
CA CYS A 98 11.23 -10.63 -3.86
C CYS A 98 9.72 -10.41 -4.00
N SER A 99 8.94 -11.43 -4.35
CA SER A 99 7.48 -11.32 -4.51
C SER A 99 6.78 -10.86 -3.23
N PHE A 100 7.15 -11.42 -2.07
CA PHE A 100 6.59 -10.98 -0.78
C PHE A 100 7.03 -9.57 -0.40
N SER A 101 8.26 -9.18 -0.73
CA SER A 101 8.76 -7.83 -0.45
C SER A 101 8.00 -6.76 -1.24
N ILE A 102 7.69 -7.03 -2.52
CA ILE A 102 6.89 -6.15 -3.37
C ILE A 102 5.46 -6.09 -2.82
N CYS A 103 4.83 -7.24 -2.62
CA CYS A 103 3.46 -7.32 -2.11
C CYS A 103 3.30 -6.61 -0.74
N LEU A 104 4.32 -6.65 0.12
CA LEU A 104 4.32 -5.93 1.40
C LEU A 104 4.34 -4.41 1.20
N LEU A 105 5.07 -3.89 0.21
CA LEU A 105 5.09 -2.47 -0.10
C LEU A 105 3.73 -1.99 -0.61
N ASP A 106 3.10 -2.76 -1.49
CA ASP A 106 1.78 -2.45 -2.02
C ASP A 106 0.73 -2.46 -0.91
N TYR A 107 0.84 -3.44 -0.01
CA TYR A 107 0.01 -3.53 1.20
C TYR A 107 0.14 -2.27 2.05
N MET A 108 1.37 -1.83 2.33
CA MET A 108 1.63 -0.62 3.12
C MET A 108 1.10 0.63 2.42
N TYR A 109 1.32 0.75 1.11
CA TYR A 109 0.83 1.86 0.30
C TYR A 109 -0.69 1.98 0.36
N LEU A 110 -1.39 0.88 0.08
CA LEU A 110 -2.85 0.82 0.13
C LEU A 110 -3.40 1.10 1.54
N GLY A 111 -2.73 0.59 2.58
CA GLY A 111 -3.08 0.86 3.97
C GLY A 111 -3.02 2.35 4.32
N PHE A 112 -1.94 3.04 3.92
CA PHE A 112 -1.82 4.48 4.13
C PHE A 112 -2.84 5.29 3.32
N CYS A 113 -3.13 4.90 2.07
CA CYS A 113 -4.20 5.50 1.27
C CYS A 113 -5.55 5.39 1.97
N ALA A 114 -5.89 4.20 2.49
CA ALA A 114 -7.13 3.99 3.22
C ALA A 114 -7.21 4.85 4.48
N GLU A 115 -6.12 4.94 5.26
CA GLU A 115 -6.07 5.80 6.45
C GLU A 115 -6.23 7.29 6.09
N ILE A 116 -5.61 7.78 5.00
CA ILE A 116 -5.83 9.15 4.51
C ILE A 116 -7.32 9.40 4.19
N VAL A 117 -7.96 8.48 3.45
CA VAL A 117 -9.37 8.59 3.09
C VAL A 117 -10.25 8.61 4.35
N ILE A 118 -9.96 7.74 5.32
CA ILE A 118 -10.65 7.70 6.62
C ILE A 118 -10.54 9.05 7.33
N GLN A 119 -9.35 9.62 7.44
CA GLN A 119 -9.17 10.91 8.13
C GLN A 119 -9.90 12.06 7.42
N PHE A 120 -9.89 12.10 6.08
CA PHE A 120 -10.67 13.09 5.34
C PHE A 120 -12.18 12.93 5.52
N ARG A 121 -12.68 11.69 5.61
CA ARG A 121 -14.10 11.40 5.90
C ARG A 121 -14.48 11.90 7.30
N ILE A 122 -13.66 11.62 8.31
CA ILE A 122 -13.88 12.11 9.68
C ILE A 122 -13.91 13.64 9.68
N LEU A 123 -12.91 14.30 9.07
CA LEU A 123 -12.85 15.75 8.98
C LEU A 123 -14.08 16.34 8.28
N SER A 124 -14.52 15.76 7.17
CA SER A 124 -15.71 16.21 6.43
C SER A 124 -16.96 16.13 7.30
N GLN A 125 -17.13 15.06 8.06
CA GLN A 125 -18.27 14.88 8.95
C GLN A 125 -18.25 15.91 10.09
N THR A 126 -17.10 16.12 10.75
CA THR A 126 -16.97 17.13 11.81
C THR A 126 -17.25 18.55 11.28
N LEU A 127 -16.87 18.85 10.03
CA LEU A 127 -17.20 20.11 9.39
C LEU A 127 -18.70 20.26 9.08
N GLN A 128 -19.39 19.17 8.73
CA GLN A 128 -20.84 19.16 8.52
C GLN A 128 -21.59 19.42 9.83
N GLU A 129 -21.20 18.74 10.92
CA GLU A 129 -21.75 18.98 12.26
C GLU A 129 -21.57 20.45 12.68
N LEU A 130 -20.38 21.02 12.45
CA LEU A 130 -20.10 22.43 12.72
C LEU A 130 -20.95 23.40 11.91
N LYS A 131 -21.32 23.03 10.68
CA LYS A 131 -22.21 23.83 9.82
C LYS A 131 -23.64 23.80 10.36
N GLU A 132 -24.12 22.64 10.78
CA GLU A 132 -25.46 22.44 11.33
C GLU A 132 -25.65 23.14 12.68
N GLU A 133 -24.67 23.02 13.59
CA GLU A 133 -24.61 23.79 14.85
C GLU A 133 -24.59 25.31 14.58
N GLY A 134 -23.97 25.71 13.47
CA GLY A 134 -23.81 27.10 13.10
C GLY A 134 -25.03 27.80 12.51
N ASN A 135 -25.96 27.02 11.97
CA ASN A 135 -27.22 27.53 11.42
C ASN A 135 -28.30 27.69 12.50
N THR A 136 -28.11 27.05 13.66
CA THR A 136 -29.08 27.03 14.77
C THR A 136 -28.76 28.05 15.86
N VAL A 137 -27.49 28.46 16.03
CA VAL A 137 -27.06 29.41 17.07
C VAL A 137 -26.46 30.67 16.42
N HIS A 138 -27.08 31.83 16.66
CA HIS A 138 -26.72 33.10 16.01
C HIS A 138 -25.45 33.76 16.58
N GLU A 139 -24.89 33.21 17.67
CA GLU A 139 -23.72 33.73 18.36
C GLU A 139 -22.49 32.83 18.13
N VAL A 140 -21.34 33.43 17.79
CA VAL A 140 -20.07 32.71 17.62
C VAL A 140 -19.50 32.42 19.00
N ASP A 141 -19.87 31.25 19.55
CA ASP A 141 -19.33 30.79 20.82
C ASP A 141 -17.84 30.40 20.70
N ILE A 142 -17.05 30.66 21.76
CA ILE A 142 -15.63 30.31 21.87
C ILE A 142 -15.42 28.81 21.61
N HIS A 143 -16.40 28.00 22.01
CA HIS A 143 -16.41 26.56 21.74
C HIS A 143 -16.37 26.23 20.24
N ARG A 144 -17.15 26.94 19.42
CA ARG A 144 -17.21 26.75 17.96
C ARG A 144 -15.91 27.16 17.30
N LEU A 145 -15.31 28.28 17.72
CA LEU A 145 -14.01 28.73 17.24
C LEU A 145 -12.91 27.68 17.53
N ASN A 146 -12.94 27.09 18.73
CA ASN A 146 -12.00 26.03 19.10
C ASN A 146 -12.16 24.76 18.25
N LYS A 147 -13.39 24.33 17.96
CA LYS A 147 -13.64 23.21 17.05
C LYS A 147 -13.16 23.49 15.62
N ILE A 148 -13.41 24.70 15.09
CA ILE A 148 -12.90 25.12 13.76
C ILE A 148 -11.37 25.08 13.75
N LYS A 149 -10.72 25.64 14.77
CA LYS A 149 -9.26 25.61 14.91
C LYS A 149 -8.73 24.16 14.95
N SER A 150 -9.43 23.26 15.64
CA SER A 150 -9.09 21.83 15.65
C SER A 150 -9.19 21.20 14.26
N CYS A 151 -10.26 21.48 13.51
CA CYS A 151 -10.44 21.00 12.14
C CYS A 151 -9.33 21.49 11.19
N VAL A 152 -8.99 22.79 11.25
CA VAL A 152 -7.89 23.36 10.45
C VAL A 152 -6.55 22.72 10.82
N THR A 153 -6.30 22.53 12.12
CA THR A 153 -5.08 21.89 12.61
C THR A 153 -4.98 20.45 12.12
N HIS A 154 -6.08 19.69 12.20
CA HIS A 154 -6.12 18.32 11.73
C HIS A 154 -5.98 18.20 10.22
N HIS A 155 -6.66 19.06 9.45
CA HIS A 155 -6.47 19.14 8.00
C HIS A 155 -5.01 19.38 7.62
N ARG A 156 -4.32 20.29 8.33
CA ARG A 156 -2.89 20.53 8.13
C ARG A 156 -2.04 19.28 8.43
N ILE A 157 -2.38 18.52 9.47
CA ILE A 157 -1.72 17.25 9.80
C ILE A 157 -1.91 16.23 8.67
N ILE A 158 -3.12 16.09 8.13
CA ILE A 158 -3.39 15.20 6.98
C ILE A 158 -2.55 15.64 5.77
N LEU A 159 -2.54 16.92 5.43
CA LEU A 159 -1.74 17.43 4.30
C LEU A 159 -0.24 17.21 4.48
N GLN A 160 0.28 17.38 5.70
CA GLN A 160 1.68 17.07 6.02
C GLN A 160 1.96 15.57 5.87
N PHE A 161 1.04 14.71 6.30
CA PHE A 161 1.14 13.27 6.09
C PHE A 161 1.17 12.93 4.60
N VAL A 162 0.23 13.44 3.80
CA VAL A 162 0.17 13.21 2.35
C VAL A 162 1.45 13.68 1.66
N LYS A 163 2.02 14.81 2.06
CA LYS A 163 3.30 15.30 1.51
C LYS A 163 4.44 14.32 1.80
N LYS A 164 4.56 13.84 3.04
CA LYS A 164 5.57 12.84 3.44
C LYS A 164 5.33 11.49 2.75
N PHE A 165 4.07 11.11 2.59
CA PHE A 165 3.64 9.85 1.98
C PHE A 165 4.03 9.83 0.50
N ARG A 166 3.69 10.89 -0.23
CA ARG A 166 4.12 11.09 -1.61
C ARG A 166 5.63 11.10 -1.71
N GLN A 167 6.33 11.78 -0.80
CA GLN A 167 7.79 11.74 -0.78
C GLN A 167 8.24 10.28 -0.67
N ALA A 168 7.80 9.52 0.34
CA ALA A 168 8.19 8.13 0.63
C ALA A 168 7.90 7.12 -0.50
N PHE A 169 6.78 7.25 -1.22
CA PHE A 169 6.33 6.24 -2.18
C PHE A 169 6.46 6.65 -3.65
N SER A 170 6.57 7.93 -4.00
CA SER A 170 6.59 8.39 -5.41
C SER A 170 7.67 7.70 -6.26
N LEU A 171 8.90 7.61 -5.77
CA LEU A 171 9.99 6.95 -6.49
C LEU A 171 9.76 5.43 -6.60
N VAL A 172 9.21 4.81 -5.56
CA VAL A 172 8.92 3.36 -5.55
C VAL A 172 7.89 3.03 -6.63
N LEU A 173 6.78 3.78 -6.66
CA LEU A 173 5.73 3.61 -7.67
C LEU A 173 6.22 3.91 -9.08
N LEU A 174 7.10 4.91 -9.24
CA LEU A 174 7.68 5.22 -10.54
C LEU A 174 8.51 4.04 -11.06
N ILE A 175 9.34 3.44 -10.20
CA ILE A 175 10.15 2.28 -10.57
C ILE A 175 9.26 1.09 -10.92
N GLU A 176 8.26 0.80 -10.09
CA GLU A 176 7.30 -0.28 -10.34
C GLU A 176 6.60 -0.10 -11.69
N PHE A 177 6.09 1.10 -11.96
CA PHE A 177 5.44 1.41 -13.24
C PHE A 177 6.38 1.28 -14.45
N VAL A 178 7.63 1.73 -14.32
CA VAL A 178 8.64 1.64 -15.40
C VAL A 178 9.09 0.20 -15.64
N MET A 179 9.06 -0.66 -14.62
CA MET A 179 9.40 -2.08 -14.77
C MET A 179 8.25 -2.89 -15.34
N ASP A 180 7.04 -2.68 -14.84
CA ASP A 180 5.87 -3.50 -15.20
C ASP A 180 5.29 -3.12 -16.56
N GLY A 181 5.34 -1.84 -16.95
CA GLY A 181 4.81 -1.36 -18.23
C GLY A 181 5.41 -2.11 -19.44
N PRO A 182 6.74 -2.08 -19.63
CA PRO A 182 7.40 -2.82 -20.70
C PRO A 182 7.18 -4.33 -20.62
N LEU A 183 7.15 -4.89 -19.41
CA LEU A 183 6.90 -6.32 -19.19
C LEU A 183 5.53 -6.73 -19.71
N ILE A 184 4.48 -5.99 -19.36
CA ILE A 184 3.11 -6.25 -19.85
C ILE A 184 3.06 -6.13 -21.38
N CYS A 185 3.73 -5.14 -21.96
CA CYS A 185 3.79 -4.99 -23.42
C CYS A 185 4.49 -6.18 -24.09
N ALA A 186 5.59 -6.67 -23.52
CA ALA A 186 6.31 -7.83 -24.05
C ALA A 186 5.47 -9.11 -23.98
N GLU A 187 4.80 -9.36 -22.85
CA GLU A 187 3.91 -10.50 -22.67
C GLU A 187 2.71 -10.45 -23.63
N LEU A 188 2.11 -9.28 -23.84
CA LEU A 188 1.04 -9.10 -24.81
C LEU A 188 1.50 -9.38 -26.25
N LEU A 189 2.68 -8.87 -26.64
CA LEU A 189 3.24 -9.14 -27.97
C LEU A 189 3.49 -10.65 -28.15
N ALA A 190 4.11 -11.30 -27.17
CA ALA A 190 4.36 -12.74 -27.20
C ALA A 190 3.06 -13.57 -27.25
N ALA A 191 1.97 -13.07 -26.68
CA ALA A 191 0.65 -13.70 -26.76
C ALA A 191 -0.01 -13.55 -28.13
N PHE A 192 0.27 -12.47 -28.87
CA PHE A 192 -0.23 -12.27 -30.25
C PHE A 192 0.56 -13.07 -31.30
N GLU A 193 1.84 -13.35 -31.04
CA GLU A 193 2.70 -14.10 -31.96
C GLU A 193 2.55 -15.63 -31.86
N ARG A 194 1.84 -16.13 -30.83
CA ARG A 194 1.50 -17.57 -30.68
C ARG A 194 0.13 -17.89 -31.28
#